data_AF-A0AAP5BI11-F1
#
_entry.id   AF-A0AAP5BI11-F1
#
_cell.length_a   1.000
_cell.length_b   1.000
_cell.length_c   1.000
_cell.angle_alpha   90.00
_cell.angle_beta   90.00
_cell.angle_gamma   90.00
#
_symmetry.space_group_name_H-M   'P 1'
#
loop_
_entity.id
_entity.type
_entity.pdbx_description
1 polymer ?
#
loop_
_entity_poly.entity_id
_entity_poly.type
_entity_poly.pdbx_seq_one_letter_code
_entity_poly.pdbx_strand_id
1 'polypeptide(L)' 'MKFDYKEFHIDASPLDEGGHHYARAKIHRRGPKGGDAVEVKYSGDLGDYPSDADAIEASQRWVIQWCDENSA' A
#
# COMPACT_ATOMS: atom_id res chain seq x y z
N MET A 1 4.58 1.21 6.55
CA MET A 1 4.23 -0.06 7.21
C MET A 1 4.03 -1.14 6.17
N LYS A 2 4.51 -2.36 6.40
CA LYS A 2 4.32 -3.50 5.49
C LYS A 2 3.45 -4.56 6.14
N PHE A 3 2.52 -5.13 5.39
CA PHE A 3 1.65 -6.20 5.87
C PHE A 3 1.14 -7.07 4.71
N ASP A 4 0.92 -8.36 4.98
CA ASP A 4 0.25 -9.26 4.05
C ASP A 4 -1.27 -9.13 4.20
N TYR A 5 -2.00 -9.10 3.08
CA TYR A 5 -3.46 -9.16 3.04
C TYR A 5 -3.92 -10.10 1.93
N LYS A 6 -4.62 -11.18 2.29
CA LYS A 6 -5.04 -12.25 1.38
C LYS A 6 -3.82 -12.83 0.62
N GLU A 7 -3.79 -12.72 -0.71
CA GLU A 7 -2.67 -13.14 -1.58
C GLU A 7 -1.70 -12.01 -1.95
N PHE A 8 -1.93 -10.82 -1.39
CA PHE A 8 -1.19 -9.61 -1.69
C PHE A 8 -0.28 -9.21 -0.53
N HIS A 9 0.92 -8.76 -0.88
CA HIS A 9 1.89 -8.12 -0.02
C HIS A 9 1.73 -6.61 -0.17
N ILE A 10 1.44 -5.92 0.92
CA ILE A 10 1.24 -4.47 0.91
C ILE A 10 2.40 -3.77 1.58
N ASP A 11 2.85 -2.69 0.93
CA ASP A 11 3.72 -1.68 1.49
C ASP A 11 2.96 -0.35 1.55
N ALA A 12 2.40 -0.04 2.72
CA ALA A 12 1.77 1.22 3.08
C ALA A 12 2.77 2.12 3.84
N SER A 13 4.00 2.24 3.35
CA SER A 13 5.00 3.11 3.98
C SER A 13 4.88 4.53 3.44
N PRO A 14 4.50 5.49 4.29
CA PRO A 14 4.40 6.88 3.86
C PRO A 14 5.77 7.38 3.40
N LEU A 15 5.77 8.35 2.50
CA LEU A 15 6.98 9.08 2.16
C LEU A 15 7.08 10.27 3.12
N ASP A 16 8.16 10.32 3.88
CA ASP A 16 8.56 11.50 4.64
C ASP A 16 9.49 12.33 3.75
N GLU A 17 9.04 13.53 3.36
CA GLU A 17 9.85 14.45 2.58
C GLU A 17 9.68 15.87 3.11
N GLY A 18 10.75 16.42 3.68
CA GLY A 18 10.77 17.83 4.14
C GLY A 18 9.78 18.16 5.28
N GLY A 19 9.33 17.16 6.06
CA GLY A 19 8.32 17.32 7.10
C GLY A 19 6.88 17.14 6.62
N HIS A 20 6.68 16.71 5.37
CA HIS A 20 5.39 16.29 4.82
C HIS A 20 5.30 14.77 4.77
N HIS A 21 4.14 14.23 5.16
CA HIS A 21 3.87 12.81 5.12
C HIS A 21 2.90 12.48 3.99
N TYR A 22 3.43 11.91 2.92
CA TYR A 22 2.63 11.53 1.75
C TYR A 22 2.15 10.09 1.90
N ALA A 23 0.83 9.92 1.85
CA ALA A 23 0.23 8.60 1.88
C ALA A 23 0.49 7.89 0.55
N ARG A 24 1.06 6.69 0.63
CA ARG A 24 1.28 5.85 -0.54
C ARG A 24 1.19 4.39 -0.15
N ALA A 25 0.66 3.60 -1.07
CA ALA A 25 0.55 2.17 -0.92
C ALA A 25 0.99 1.45 -2.19
N LYS A 26 1.84 0.43 -2.03
CA LYS A 26 2.21 -0.51 -3.09
C LYS A 26 1.61 -1.87 -2.77
N ILE A 27 1.07 -2.50 -3.80
CA ILE A 27 0.47 -3.82 -3.73
C ILE A 27 1.30 -4.72 -4.62
N HIS A 28 1.84 -5.76 -4.02
CA HIS A 28 2.59 -6.79 -4.71
C HIS A 28 1.81 -8.09 -4.62
N ARG A 29 1.59 -8.76 -5.74
CA ARG A 29 0.96 -10.09 -5.74
C ARG A 29 2.04 -11.15 -5.61
N ARG A 30 1.82 -12.13 -4.74
CA ARG A 30 2.73 -13.27 -4.64
C ARG A 30 2.67 -14.09 -5.94
N GLY A 31 3.80 -14.25 -6.62
CA GLY A 31 3.86 -15.04 -7.86
C GLY A 31 3.50 -16.51 -7.60
N PRO A 32 2.86 -17.21 -8.57
CA PRO A 32 2.58 -18.63 -8.43
C PRO A 32 3.90 -19.41 -8.31
N LYS A 33 4.01 -20.25 -7.28
CA LYS A 33 5.19 -21.08 -6.91
C LYS A 33 6.43 -20.33 -6.41
N GLY A 34 6.26 -19.42 -5.45
CA GLY A 34 7.40 -18.83 -4.73
C GLY A 34 8.26 -17.90 -5.59
N GLY A 35 7.70 -17.41 -6.71
CA GLY A 35 8.30 -16.35 -7.50
C GLY A 35 8.24 -15.00 -6.76
N ASP A 36 9.06 -14.06 -7.23
CA ASP A 36 9.19 -12.72 -6.67
C ASP A 36 7.83 -12.00 -6.59
N ALA A 37 7.69 -11.10 -5.62
CA ALA A 37 6.44 -10.38 -5.39
C ALA A 37 6.30 -9.29 -6.47
N VAL A 38 5.43 -9.55 -7.46
CA VAL A 38 5.26 -8.63 -8.59
C VAL A 38 4.40 -7.46 -8.14
N GLU A 39 4.92 -6.23 -8.26
CA GLU A 39 4.12 -5.02 -8.06
C GLU A 39 2.96 -5.03 -9.07
N VAL A 40 1.73 -5.18 -8.56
CA VAL A 40 0.51 -5.18 -9.38
C VAL A 40 -0.18 -3.83 -9.37
N LYS A 41 0.05 -3.04 -8.32
CA LYS A 41 -0.56 -1.73 -8.17
C LYS A 41 0.28 -0.82 -7.29
N TYR A 42 0.32 0.45 -7.67
CA TYR A 42 0.81 1.53 -6.85
C TYR A 42 -0.25 2.61 -6.78
N SER A 43 -0.60 3.06 -5.57
CA SER A 43 -1.55 4.17 -5.39
C SER A 43 -0.97 5.50 -5.88
N GLY A 44 0.36 5.63 -5.91
CA GLY A 44 0.98 6.94 -6.01
C GLY A 44 0.85 7.71 -4.70
N ASP A 45 0.87 9.04 -4.82
CA ASP A 45 0.50 9.93 -3.73
C ASP A 45 -1.04 9.95 -3.59
N LEU A 46 -1.54 9.48 -2.46
CA LEU A 46 -2.95 9.56 -2.08
C LEU A 46 -3.29 10.94 -1.48
N GLY A 47 -2.28 11.69 -1.06
CA GLY A 47 -2.40 13.04 -0.53
C GLY A 47 -1.33 13.36 0.51
N ASP A 48 -1.24 14.65 0.84
CA ASP A 48 -0.46 15.19 1.94
C ASP A 48 -1.23 15.04 3.26
N TYR A 49 -0.56 14.49 4.26
CA TYR A 49 -1.12 14.29 5.59
C TYR A 49 -0.24 14.93 6.66
N PRO A 50 -0.84 15.45 7.75
CA PRO A 50 -0.12 16.12 8.82
C PRO A 50 0.64 15.14 9.74
N SER A 51 0.45 13.84 9.61
CA SER A 51 1.08 12.81 10.44
C SER A 51 1.21 11.49 9.68
N ASP A 52 2.22 10.70 10.04
CA ASP A 52 2.45 9.37 9.48
C ASP A 52 1.27 8.42 9.75
N ALA A 53 0.60 8.55 10.91
CA ALA A 53 -0.57 7.75 11.25
C ALA A 53 -1.72 7.94 10.25
N ASP A 54 -2.11 9.19 9.97
CA ASP A 54 -3.16 9.50 8.98
C ASP A 54 -2.77 9.02 7.58
N ALA A 55 -1.50 9.21 7.20
CA ALA A 55 -1.00 8.76 5.91
C ALA A 55 -1.07 7.22 5.76
N ILE A 56 -0.72 6.50 6.83
CA ILE A 56 -0.80 5.04 6.90
C ILE A 56 -2.25 4.57 6.86
N GLU A 57 -3.16 5.18 7.63
CA GLU A 57 -4.58 4.81 7.65
C GLU A 57 -5.23 4.99 6.27
N ALA A 58 -4.96 6.12 5.60
CA ALA A 58 -5.44 6.36 4.24
C ALA A 58 -4.91 5.32 3.25
N SER A 59 -3.60 5.05 3.31
CA SER A 59 -2.92 4.04 2.49
C SER A 59 -3.51 2.64 2.70
N GLN A 60 -3.78 2.27 3.96
CA GLN A 60 -4.38 0.99 4.33
C GLN A 60 -5.80 0.84 3.78
N ARG A 61 -6.67 1.84 3.99
CA ARG A 61 -8.07 1.79 3.51
C ARG A 61 -8.13 1.63 1.99
N TRP A 62 -7.31 2.40 1.28
CA TRP A 62 -7.23 2.32 -0.18
C TRP A 62 -6.79 0.92 -0.64
N VAL A 63 -5.76 0.36 0.00
CA VAL A 63 -5.27 -0.99 -0.29
C VAL A 63 -6.32 -2.04 -0.07
N ILE A 64 -7.04 -1.97 1.05
CA ILE A 64 -8.02 -2.99 1.42
C ILE A 64 -9.15 -2.99 0.41
N GLN A 65 -9.62 -1.80 0.02
CA GLN A 65 -10.64 -1.65 -1.01
C GLN A 65 -10.16 -2.25 -2.34
N TRP A 66 -8.96 -1.88 -2.81
CA TRP A 66 -8.43 -2.41 -4.06
C TRP A 66 -8.25 -3.92 -4.02
N CYS A 67 -7.71 -4.45 -2.92
CA CYS A 67 -7.56 -5.89 -2.74
C CYS A 67 -8.90 -6.58 -2.78
N ASP A 68 -9.92 -6.07 -2.07
CA ASP A 68 -11.25 -6.67 -2.05
C ASP A 68 -11.89 -6.71 -3.44
N GLU A 69 -11.77 -5.61 -4.21
CA GLU A 69 -12.22 -5.55 -5.61
C GLU A 69 -11.47 -6.50 -6.55
N ASN A 70 -10.24 -6.92 -6.21
CA ASN A 70 -9.36 -7.74 -7.06
C ASN A 70 -9.12 -9.17 -6.52
N SER A 71 -9.69 -9.52 -5.37
CA SER A 71 -9.67 -10.88 -4.81
C SER A 71 -11.03 -11.54 -5.06
N ALA A 72 -11.28 -11.83 -6.33
CA ALA A 72 -12.43 -12.62 -6.79
C ALA A 72 -12.09 -14.11 -6.87
#